data_AF-Q5ANH2-F1
#
_entry.id   AF-Q5ANH2-F1
#
_cell.length_a   1.000
_cell.length_b   1.000
_cell.length_c   1.000
_cell.angle_alpha   90.00
_cell.angle_beta   90.00
_cell.angle_gamma   90.00
#
_symmetry.space_group_name_H-M   'P 1'
#
loop_
_entity.id
_entity.type
_entity.pdbx_description
1 polymer ?
#
loop_
_entity_poly.entity_id
_entity_poly.type
_entity_poly.pdbx_seq_one_letter_code
_entity_poly.pdbx_strand_id
1 'polypeptide(L)'
;MICIECGYSNIDCLYSKYKSDYIKLSVCPECNKIADKYIEYDSVILFLDILLLKRQAYKHLAYNLTEMEMEIGSSTNFHINDNTNFKFFHTYRKLMKLIFMILSFEVYLTWANEEKLLIHSQLINLIFNQSVVYQYLFFIIKSSLENLILNLSLQLILRLGYKWGQGPQKINGNIRDKELFGYKTSVLLVTTMVSGSIRLFPILMFIWPYDNISITKPLINLIAFINIVEALRVVTSLGYVELILSLAFSIVIRNIVSKSLLVLIVRLFLDFNFTEVYYNEMYQLYSQIQTYIRWI
;
A
#
# COMPACT_ATOMS: atom_id res chain seq x y z
N MET A 1 -19.97 3.61 -8.81
CA MET A 1 -19.59 2.22 -8.43
C MET A 1 -19.22 1.41 -9.65
N ILE A 2 -18.42 0.35 -9.47
CA ILE A 2 -17.95 -0.50 -10.58
C ILE A 2 -18.38 -1.97 -10.44
N CYS A 3 -18.45 -2.69 -11.57
CA CYS A 3 -18.62 -4.13 -11.56
C CYS A 3 -17.31 -4.86 -11.26
N ILE A 4 -17.32 -5.76 -10.27
CA ILE A 4 -16.13 -6.57 -9.91
C ILE A 4 -15.75 -7.58 -10.99
N GLU A 5 -16.68 -7.99 -11.86
CA GLU A 5 -16.41 -8.95 -12.94
C GLU A 5 -15.83 -8.24 -14.16
N CYS A 6 -16.64 -7.46 -14.90
CA CYS A 6 -16.20 -6.82 -16.15
C CYS A 6 -15.44 -5.51 -15.96
N GLY A 7 -15.64 -4.78 -14.85
CA GLY A 7 -15.09 -3.43 -14.67
C GLY A 7 -15.95 -2.29 -15.23
N TYR A 8 -17.21 -2.56 -15.61
CA TYR A 8 -18.16 -1.52 -16.00
C TYR A 8 -18.27 -0.44 -14.92
N SER A 9 -18.08 0.82 -15.30
CA SER A 9 -17.84 1.94 -14.38
C SER A 9 -19.08 2.79 -14.03
N ASN A 10 -20.21 2.54 -14.68
CA ASN A 10 -21.42 3.37 -14.59
C ASN A 10 -22.56 2.61 -13.90
N ILE A 11 -22.30 2.14 -12.68
CA ILE A 11 -23.32 1.51 -11.82
C ILE A 11 -23.69 2.50 -10.73
N ASP A 12 -24.95 2.93 -10.72
CA ASP A 12 -25.45 3.92 -9.76
C ASP A 12 -25.43 3.38 -8.33
N CYS A 13 -26.05 2.22 -8.10
CA CYS A 13 -26.14 1.58 -6.79
C CYS A 13 -25.77 0.10 -6.89
N LEU A 14 -24.90 -0.39 -6.00
CA LEU A 14 -24.53 -1.80 -5.98
C LEU A 14 -25.61 -2.69 -5.37
N TYR A 15 -26.45 -2.13 -4.51
CA TYR A 15 -27.57 -2.84 -3.91
C TYR A 15 -28.75 -1.90 -3.68
N SER A 16 -29.95 -2.47 -3.67
CA SER A 16 -31.18 -1.79 -3.27
C SER A 16 -31.71 -2.45 -2.00
N LYS A 17 -32.01 -1.64 -0.98
CA LYS A 17 -32.60 -2.11 0.27
C LYS A 17 -34.12 -1.98 0.22
N TYR A 18 -34.83 -3.08 0.43
CA TYR A 18 -36.29 -3.07 0.57
C TYR A 18 -36.70 -2.61 1.97
N LYS A 19 -37.98 -2.23 2.13
CA LYS A 19 -38.54 -1.83 3.44
C LYS A 19 -38.39 -2.90 4.52
N SER A 20 -38.34 -4.16 4.12
CA SER A 20 -38.19 -5.34 4.98
C SER A 20 -36.73 -5.64 5.36
N ASP A 21 -35.82 -4.68 5.22
CA ASP A 21 -34.37 -4.78 5.42
C ASP A 21 -33.62 -5.76 4.51
N TYR A 22 -34.32 -6.58 3.71
CA TYR A 22 -33.69 -7.41 2.69
C TYR A 22 -32.99 -6.55 1.64
N ILE A 23 -31.78 -6.99 1.31
CA ILE A 23 -30.94 -6.36 0.32
C ILE A 23 -31.04 -7.16 -0.97
N LYS A 24 -31.16 -6.47 -2.10
CA LYS A 24 -31.07 -7.06 -3.43
C LYS A 24 -29.87 -6.46 -4.15
N LEU A 25 -28.95 -7.33 -4.56
CA LEU A 25 -27.79 -6.93 -5.34
C LEU A 25 -28.18 -6.50 -6.75
N SER A 26 -27.50 -5.46 -7.24
CA SER A 26 -27.63 -4.99 -8.61
C SER A 26 -26.96 -5.95 -9.58
N VAL A 27 -27.55 -6.07 -10.77
CA VAL A 27 -26.98 -6.82 -11.88
C VAL A 27 -26.31 -5.82 -12.81
N CYS A 28 -25.09 -6.15 -13.25
CA CYS A 28 -24.36 -5.31 -14.19
C CYS A 28 -25.04 -5.34 -15.57
N PRO A 29 -25.31 -4.18 -16.20
CA PRO A 29 -25.97 -4.11 -17.50
C PRO A 29 -25.10 -4.62 -18.65
N GLU A 30 -23.77 -4.67 -18.48
CA GLU A 30 -22.84 -5.10 -19.52
C GLU A 30 -22.63 -6.62 -19.50
N CYS A 31 -22.32 -7.19 -18.33
CA CYS A 31 -22.00 -8.63 -18.24
C CYS A 31 -23.13 -9.51 -17.68
N ASN A 32 -24.27 -8.92 -17.28
CA ASN A 32 -25.42 -9.62 -16.69
C ASN A 32 -25.11 -10.48 -15.45
N LYS A 33 -23.95 -10.27 -14.82
CA LYS A 33 -23.58 -10.88 -13.53
C LYS A 33 -23.87 -9.91 -12.40
N ILE A 34 -23.93 -10.44 -11.17
CA ILE A 34 -24.04 -9.64 -9.95
C ILE A 34 -22.87 -8.65 -9.91
N ALA A 35 -23.17 -7.36 -9.76
CA ALA A 35 -22.19 -6.29 -9.87
C ALA A 35 -21.10 -6.38 -8.79
N ASP A 36 -21.50 -6.69 -7.56
CA ASP A 36 -20.59 -6.90 -6.45
C ASP A 36 -21.20 -7.84 -5.39
N LYS A 37 -20.64 -9.06 -5.29
CA LYS A 37 -21.08 -10.07 -4.31
C LYS A 37 -20.48 -9.86 -2.91
N TYR A 38 -19.38 -9.12 -2.79
CA TYR A 38 -18.65 -9.00 -1.53
C TYR A 38 -19.37 -8.12 -0.50
N ILE A 39 -20.42 -7.41 -0.92
CA ILE A 39 -21.28 -6.60 -0.05
C ILE A 39 -21.99 -7.46 1.00
N GLU A 40 -22.34 -8.70 0.66
CA GLU A 40 -22.97 -9.65 1.58
C GLU A 40 -21.96 -10.53 2.32
N TYR A 41 -20.70 -10.54 1.87
CA TYR A 41 -19.68 -11.43 2.42
C TYR A 41 -19.00 -10.80 3.63
N ASP A 42 -18.58 -11.66 4.56
CA ASP A 42 -17.78 -11.23 5.70
C ASP A 42 -16.37 -10.81 5.27
N SER A 43 -15.81 -9.87 6.03
CA SER A 43 -14.44 -9.40 5.97
C SER A 43 -13.38 -10.51 5.95
N VAL A 44 -13.63 -11.65 6.63
CA VAL A 44 -12.72 -12.82 6.62
C VAL A 44 -12.66 -13.45 5.24
N ILE A 45 -13.81 -13.62 4.58
CA ILE A 45 -13.87 -14.18 3.22
C ILE A 45 -13.22 -13.22 2.23
N LEU A 46 -13.48 -11.92 2.38
CA LEU A 46 -12.82 -10.88 1.58
C LEU A 46 -11.29 -10.95 1.73
N PHE A 47 -10.80 -11.08 2.97
CA PHE A 47 -9.36 -11.19 3.25
C PHE A 47 -8.74 -12.43 2.60
N LEU A 48 -9.37 -13.60 2.71
CA LEU A 48 -8.90 -14.83 2.06
C LEU A 48 -8.87 -14.69 0.54
N ASP A 49 -9.89 -14.07 -0.05
CA ASP A 49 -9.95 -13.88 -1.50
C ASP A 49 -8.90 -12.88 -2.01
N ILE A 50 -8.56 -11.85 -1.22
CA ILE A 50 -7.43 -10.95 -1.49
C ILE A 50 -6.11 -11.70 -1.45
N LEU A 51 -5.90 -12.55 -0.43
CA LEU A 51 -4.71 -13.38 -0.28
C LEU A 51 -4.54 -14.33 -1.48
N LEU A 52 -5.65 -14.89 -1.97
CA LEU A 52 -5.71 -15.74 -3.16
C LEU A 52 -5.62 -14.97 -4.49
N LEU A 53 -5.33 -13.67 -4.47
CA LEU A 53 -5.17 -12.85 -5.67
C LEU A 53 -6.43 -12.84 -6.57
N LYS A 54 -7.62 -13.00 -5.98
CA LYS A 54 -8.86 -12.94 -6.77
C LYS A 54 -9.11 -11.52 -7.25
N ARG A 55 -9.16 -11.37 -8.57
CA ARG A 55 -9.35 -10.07 -9.24
C ARG A 55 -10.59 -9.34 -8.75
N GLN A 56 -11.68 -10.06 -8.47
CA GLN A 56 -12.93 -9.47 -8.01
C GLN A 56 -12.79 -8.83 -6.63
N ALA A 57 -12.08 -9.47 -5.71
CA ALA A 57 -11.87 -8.97 -4.35
C ALA A 57 -11.04 -7.67 -4.36
N TYR A 58 -10.01 -7.60 -5.21
CA TYR A 58 -9.24 -6.37 -5.39
C TYR A 58 -10.06 -5.23 -5.99
N LYS A 59 -10.94 -5.50 -6.96
CA LYS A 59 -11.85 -4.48 -7.51
C LYS A 59 -12.84 -3.98 -6.47
N HIS A 60 -13.43 -4.89 -5.67
CA HIS A 60 -14.29 -4.52 -4.56
C HIS A 60 -13.55 -3.61 -3.56
N LEU A 61 -12.39 -4.07 -3.07
CA LEU A 61 -11.59 -3.35 -2.08
C LEU A 61 -11.09 -1.99 -2.59
N ALA A 62 -10.51 -1.96 -3.80
CA ALA A 62 -9.84 -0.79 -4.33
C ALA A 62 -10.82 0.26 -4.84
N TYR A 63 -11.98 -0.13 -5.37
CA TYR A 63 -12.93 0.81 -5.98
C TYR A 63 -14.22 0.95 -5.18
N ASN A 64 -14.99 -0.13 -5.02
CA ASN A 64 -16.32 -0.06 -4.42
C ASN A 64 -16.27 0.33 -2.94
N LEU A 65 -15.38 -0.30 -2.16
CA LEU A 65 -15.19 0.05 -0.75
C LEU A 65 -14.70 1.50 -0.58
N THR A 66 -13.82 1.97 -1.48
CA THR A 66 -13.34 3.36 -1.40
C THR A 66 -14.42 4.40 -1.69
N GLU A 67 -15.33 4.11 -2.62
CA GLU A 67 -16.48 4.96 -2.91
C GLU A 67 -17.53 4.92 -1.78
N MET A 68 -17.83 3.73 -1.25
CA MET A 68 -18.75 3.58 -0.11
C MET A 68 -18.27 4.39 1.11
N GLU A 69 -16.97 4.35 1.42
CA GLU A 69 -16.42 5.14 2.52
C GLU A 69 -16.51 6.65 2.24
N MET A 70 -16.32 7.09 1.00
CA MET A 70 -16.52 8.50 0.63
C MET A 70 -17.97 8.96 0.87
N GLU A 71 -18.95 8.14 0.49
CA GLU A 71 -20.37 8.44 0.70
C GLU A 71 -20.69 8.56 2.20
N ILE A 72 -20.20 7.62 3.02
CA ILE A 72 -20.35 7.64 4.49
C ILE A 72 -19.66 8.87 5.09
N GLY A 73 -18.45 9.19 4.65
CA GLY A 73 -17.72 10.38 5.08
C GLY A 73 -18.47 11.67 4.73
N SER A 74 -19.05 11.76 3.55
CA SER A 74 -19.79 12.95 3.09
C SER A 74 -21.02 13.25 3.94
N SER A 75 -21.75 12.22 4.40
CA SER A 75 -22.95 12.36 5.24
C SER A 75 -22.63 12.75 6.68
N THR A 76 -21.48 12.32 7.22
CA THR A 76 -21.05 12.65 8.58
C THR A 76 -20.32 14.00 8.69
N ASN A 77 -19.67 14.45 7.62
CA ASN A 77 -18.85 15.67 7.58
C ASN A 77 -19.66 16.99 7.64
N PHE A 78 -21.00 16.97 7.72
CA PHE A 78 -21.81 18.21 7.74
C PHE A 78 -21.49 19.15 8.92
N HIS A 79 -20.80 18.67 9.96
CA HIS A 79 -20.58 19.43 11.20
C HIS A 79 -19.14 19.89 11.47
N ILE A 80 -18.16 19.61 10.62
CA ILE A 80 -16.77 19.92 10.95
C ILE A 80 -16.14 20.86 9.93
N ASN A 81 -15.87 22.09 10.37
CA ASN A 81 -15.11 23.11 9.64
C ASN A 81 -13.60 22.79 9.70
N ASP A 82 -13.24 21.55 9.35
CA ASP A 82 -11.91 20.98 9.56
C ASP A 82 -11.00 21.17 8.36
N ASN A 83 -9.72 21.40 8.67
CA ASN A 83 -8.62 21.47 7.70
C ASN A 83 -8.69 20.29 6.70
N THR A 84 -8.39 20.59 5.43
CA THR A 84 -8.50 19.65 4.29
C THR A 84 -7.84 18.28 4.53
N ASN A 85 -6.73 18.23 5.26
CA ASN A 85 -6.02 16.99 5.57
C ASN A 85 -6.80 16.09 6.55
N PHE A 86 -7.40 16.66 7.59
CA PHE A 86 -8.24 15.91 8.53
C PHE A 86 -9.52 15.42 7.85
N LYS A 87 -10.09 16.23 6.94
CA LYS A 87 -11.23 15.82 6.12
C LYS A 87 -10.92 14.56 5.30
N PHE A 88 -9.74 14.45 4.67
CA PHE A 88 -9.34 13.24 3.95
C PHE A 88 -9.31 12.02 4.89
N PHE A 89 -8.62 12.14 6.03
CA PHE A 89 -8.48 11.04 6.98
C PHE A 89 -9.84 10.56 7.53
N HIS A 90 -10.74 11.50 7.81
CA HIS A 90 -12.09 11.19 8.28
C HIS A 90 -12.95 10.54 7.19
N THR A 91 -12.85 11.03 5.95
CA THR A 91 -13.61 10.51 4.81
C THR A 91 -13.24 9.05 4.49
N TYR A 92 -11.99 8.66 4.70
CA TYR A 92 -11.50 7.30 4.42
C TYR A 92 -11.22 6.48 5.69
N ARG A 93 -11.98 6.72 6.77
CA ARG A 93 -11.70 6.20 8.13
C ARG A 93 -11.39 4.70 8.18
N LYS A 94 -12.20 3.82 7.59
CA LYS A 94 -11.95 2.36 7.68
C LYS A 94 -10.69 1.95 6.92
N LEU A 95 -10.45 2.56 5.75
CA LEU A 95 -9.24 2.32 4.96
C LEU A 95 -7.99 2.80 5.68
N MET A 96 -8.06 3.99 6.30
CA MET A 96 -6.95 4.51 7.10
C MET A 96 -6.68 3.64 8.33
N LYS A 97 -7.72 3.07 8.95
CA LYS A 97 -7.56 2.09 10.03
C LYS A 97 -6.82 0.83 9.55
N LEU A 98 -7.16 0.32 8.36
CA LEU A 98 -6.46 -0.81 7.74
C LEU A 98 -4.99 -0.48 7.47
N ILE A 99 -4.72 0.67 6.86
CA ILE A 99 -3.35 1.13 6.54
C ILE A 99 -2.52 1.29 7.81
N PHE A 100 -3.07 1.92 8.85
CA PHE A 100 -2.40 2.09 10.14
C PHE A 100 -2.08 0.74 10.80
N MET A 101 -2.99 -0.23 10.70
CA MET A 101 -2.76 -1.58 11.20
C MET A 101 -1.61 -2.26 10.44
N ILE A 102 -1.62 -2.23 9.09
CA ILE A 102 -0.53 -2.77 8.25
C ILE A 102 0.81 -2.13 8.63
N LEU A 103 0.85 -0.80 8.71
CA LEU A 103 2.07 -0.06 9.06
C LEU A 103 2.59 -0.43 10.45
N SER A 104 1.71 -0.62 11.44
CA SER A 104 2.12 -1.00 12.80
C SER A 104 2.81 -2.37 12.82
N PHE A 105 2.29 -3.34 12.05
CA PHE A 105 2.94 -4.65 11.90
C PHE A 105 4.26 -4.56 11.11
N GLU A 106 4.35 -3.69 10.11
CA GLU A 106 5.60 -3.47 9.38
C GLU A 106 6.68 -2.84 10.27
N VAL A 107 6.32 -1.86 11.10
CA VAL A 107 7.24 -1.28 12.09
C VAL A 107 7.77 -2.35 13.03
N TYR A 108 6.89 -3.20 13.57
CA TYR A 108 7.30 -4.29 14.45
C TYR A 108 8.25 -5.26 13.75
N LEU A 109 7.91 -5.71 12.54
CA LEU A 109 8.75 -6.65 11.79
C LEU A 109 10.08 -6.05 11.37
N THR A 110 10.11 -4.78 10.97
CA THR A 110 11.36 -4.11 10.60
C THR A 110 12.28 -3.98 11.79
N TRP A 111 11.76 -3.56 12.95
CA TRP A 111 12.53 -3.54 14.20
C TRP A 111 13.03 -4.94 14.60
N ALA A 112 12.14 -5.93 14.67
CA ALA A 112 12.47 -7.28 15.12
C ALA A 112 13.45 -8.01 14.16
N ASN A 113 13.40 -7.69 12.87
CA ASN A 113 14.35 -8.22 11.89
C ASN A 113 15.74 -7.60 12.05
N GLU A 114 15.82 -6.31 12.39
CA GLU A 114 17.10 -5.60 12.55
C GLU A 114 17.77 -5.96 13.86
N GLU A 115 17.01 -6.14 14.95
CA GLU A 115 17.54 -6.61 16.25
C GLU A 115 18.13 -8.03 16.17
N LYS A 116 17.58 -8.89 15.32
CA LYS A 116 18.09 -10.27 15.12
C LYS A 116 19.34 -10.36 14.24
N LEU A 117 19.72 -9.30 13.53
CA LEU A 117 20.92 -9.34 12.69
C LEU A 117 22.16 -9.30 13.58
N LEU A 118 23.17 -10.11 13.28
CA LEU A 118 24.45 -10.05 13.99
C LEU A 118 25.31 -8.86 13.53
N ILE A 119 25.14 -8.46 12.27
CA ILE A 119 25.90 -7.40 11.61
C ILE A 119 24.92 -6.31 11.22
N HIS A 120 25.03 -5.16 11.88
CA HIS A 120 24.19 -4.00 11.67
C HIS A 120 24.90 -2.96 10.81
N SER A 121 24.11 -2.11 10.14
CA SER A 121 24.67 -0.93 9.50
C SER A 121 25.21 0.05 10.55
N GLN A 122 26.13 0.92 10.14
CA GLN A 122 26.71 1.93 11.02
C GLN A 122 25.62 2.84 11.62
N LEU A 123 24.61 3.20 10.83
CA LEU A 123 23.48 4.02 11.27
C LEU A 123 22.64 3.31 12.34
N ILE A 124 22.37 2.01 12.16
CA ILE A 124 21.60 1.22 13.13
C ILE A 124 22.37 1.06 14.44
N ASN A 125 23.70 0.85 14.38
CA ASN A 125 24.54 0.80 15.59
C ASN A 125 24.48 2.11 16.39
N LEU A 126 24.51 3.27 15.72
CA LEU A 126 24.36 4.56 16.39
C LEU A 126 23.02 4.71 17.10
N ILE A 127 21.96 4.16 16.52
CA ILE A 127 20.60 4.21 17.07
C ILE A 127 20.43 3.21 18.22
N PHE A 128 21.02 2.03 18.14
CA PHE A 128 20.97 1.05 19.25
C PHE A 128 21.73 1.49 20.50
N ASN A 129 22.67 2.44 20.36
CA ASN A 129 23.30 3.08 21.51
C ASN A 129 22.38 4.11 22.21
N GLN A 130 21.26 4.50 21.60
CA GLN A 130 20.28 5.42 22.18
C GLN A 130 19.23 4.70 23.00
N SER A 131 18.43 5.47 23.74
CA SER A 131 17.31 4.93 24.52
C SER A 131 16.31 4.19 23.62
N VAL A 132 15.63 3.21 24.20
CA VAL A 132 14.65 2.35 23.52
C VAL A 132 13.54 3.18 22.84
N VAL A 133 13.16 4.31 23.43
CA VAL A 133 12.14 5.22 22.87
C VAL A 133 12.59 5.80 21.53
N TYR A 134 13.85 6.24 21.42
CA TYR A 134 14.40 6.77 20.17
C TYR A 134 14.54 5.67 19.11
N GLN A 135 14.85 4.44 19.51
CA GLN A 135 14.91 3.29 18.60
C GLN A 135 13.54 3.05 17.95
N TYR A 136 12.47 2.93 18.74
CA TYR A 136 11.12 2.73 18.18
C TYR A 136 10.66 3.89 17.32
N LEU A 137 10.90 5.13 17.75
CA LEU A 137 10.55 6.31 16.97
C LEU A 137 11.27 6.32 15.61
N PHE A 138 12.54 5.92 15.57
CA PHE A 138 13.28 5.76 14.32
C PHE A 138 12.63 4.73 13.39
N PHE A 139 12.25 3.54 13.88
CA PHE A 139 11.64 2.51 13.04
C PHE A 139 10.24 2.92 12.54
N ILE A 140 9.47 3.66 13.34
CA ILE A 140 8.20 4.26 12.90
C ILE A 140 8.44 5.22 11.74
N ILE A 141 9.41 6.12 11.87
CA ILE A 141 9.76 7.08 10.82
C ILE A 141 10.28 6.35 9.57
N LYS A 142 11.19 5.38 9.72
CA LYS A 142 11.73 4.56 8.62
C LYS A 142 10.62 3.89 7.82
N SER A 143 9.76 3.11 8.47
CA SER A 143 8.66 2.40 7.79
C SER A 143 7.66 3.37 7.16
N SER A 144 7.32 4.48 7.84
CA SER A 144 6.40 5.49 7.31
C SER A 144 6.96 6.19 6.08
N LEU A 145 8.24 6.60 6.12
CA LEU A 145 8.92 7.24 4.99
C LEU A 145 9.03 6.30 3.80
N GLU A 146 9.45 5.05 4.00
CA GLU A 146 9.58 4.07 2.92
C GLU A 146 8.23 3.82 2.22
N ASN A 147 7.15 3.65 2.97
CA ASN A 147 5.81 3.50 2.40
C ASN A 147 5.33 4.76 1.70
N LEU A 148 5.53 5.93 2.31
CA LEU A 148 5.13 7.21 1.73
C LEU A 148 5.87 7.45 0.41
N ILE A 149 7.18 7.27 0.36
CA ILE A 149 7.97 7.51 -0.85
C ILE A 149 7.61 6.49 -1.95
N LEU A 150 7.42 5.22 -1.61
CA LEU A 150 6.99 4.20 -2.58
C LEU A 150 5.65 4.57 -3.21
N ASN A 151 4.68 4.92 -2.37
CA ASN A 151 3.33 5.24 -2.83
C ASN A 151 3.30 6.56 -3.60
N LEU A 152 4.02 7.59 -3.15
CA LEU A 152 4.10 8.87 -3.87
C LEU A 152 4.81 8.72 -5.21
N SER A 153 5.97 8.05 -5.25
CA SER A 153 6.70 7.83 -6.51
C SER A 153 5.86 7.05 -7.52
N LEU A 154 5.22 5.96 -7.09
CA LEU A 154 4.36 5.15 -7.94
C LEU A 154 3.14 5.94 -8.43
N GLN A 155 2.49 6.73 -7.56
CA GLN A 155 1.39 7.59 -7.96
C GLN A 155 1.83 8.64 -8.98
N LEU A 156 2.99 9.27 -8.79
CA LEU A 156 3.53 10.24 -9.76
C LEU A 156 3.78 9.58 -11.11
N ILE A 157 4.40 8.40 -11.15
CA ILE A 157 4.69 7.68 -12.40
C ILE A 157 3.41 7.24 -13.11
N LEU A 158 2.47 6.61 -12.40
CA LEU A 158 1.24 6.11 -13.01
C LEU A 158 0.32 7.26 -13.47
N ARG A 159 0.24 8.34 -12.70
CA ARG A 159 -0.68 9.45 -12.99
C ARG A 159 -0.10 10.48 -13.96
N LEU A 160 1.17 10.84 -13.82
CA LEU A 160 1.82 11.83 -14.70
C LEU A 160 2.42 11.16 -15.93
N GLY A 161 3.07 10.02 -15.77
CA GLY A 161 3.70 9.28 -16.87
C GLY A 161 2.67 8.59 -17.76
N TYR A 162 1.91 7.65 -17.20
CA TYR A 162 0.93 6.86 -17.96
C TYR A 162 -0.47 7.50 -18.04
N LYS A 163 -0.65 8.72 -17.51
CA LYS A 163 -1.92 9.46 -17.51
C LYS A 163 -3.11 8.65 -16.97
N TRP A 164 -2.85 7.73 -16.04
CA TRP A 164 -3.89 6.85 -15.52
C TRP A 164 -5.04 7.66 -14.90
N GLY A 165 -6.26 7.36 -15.37
CA GLY A 165 -7.48 8.03 -14.96
C GLY A 165 -7.74 9.41 -15.57
N GLN A 166 -6.89 9.91 -16.46
CA GLN A 166 -7.14 11.15 -17.22
C GLN A 166 -7.89 10.90 -18.55
N GLY A 167 -8.14 9.64 -18.90
CA GLY A 167 -8.84 9.29 -20.13
C GLY A 167 -10.29 9.81 -20.16
N PRO A 168 -10.90 9.88 -21.36
CA PRO A 168 -12.29 10.31 -21.53
C PRO A 168 -13.28 9.40 -20.80
N GLN A 169 -12.94 8.11 -20.68
CA GLN A 169 -13.66 7.18 -19.82
C GLN A 169 -13.23 7.42 -18.36
N LYS A 170 -14.15 7.98 -17.57
CA LYS A 170 -13.97 8.08 -16.12
C LYS A 170 -13.81 6.67 -15.55
N ILE A 171 -12.81 6.46 -14.69
CA ILE A 171 -12.62 5.18 -13.96
C ILE A 171 -13.92 4.79 -13.22
N ASN A 172 -14.64 5.80 -12.75
CA ASN A 172 -15.92 5.67 -12.09
C ASN A 172 -16.81 6.86 -12.48
N GLY A 173 -18.01 6.57 -13.01
CA GLY A 173 -18.91 7.59 -13.52
C GLY A 173 -19.55 8.45 -12.43
N ASN A 174 -19.66 7.93 -11.20
CA ASN A 174 -20.47 8.55 -10.14
C ASN A 174 -19.73 9.63 -9.35
N ILE A 175 -18.40 9.66 -9.45
CA ILE A 175 -17.56 10.49 -8.60
C ILE A 175 -17.45 11.90 -9.16
N ARG A 176 -17.68 12.88 -8.28
CA ARG A 176 -17.57 14.31 -8.62
C ARG A 176 -16.12 14.67 -8.91
N ASP A 177 -15.90 15.54 -9.89
CA ASP A 177 -14.54 15.87 -10.37
C ASP A 177 -13.63 16.46 -9.28
N LYS A 178 -14.20 17.16 -8.29
CA LYS A 178 -13.44 17.70 -7.14
C LYS A 178 -12.88 16.60 -6.21
N GLU A 179 -13.55 15.46 -6.12
CA GLU A 179 -13.21 14.37 -5.21
C GLU A 179 -12.40 13.26 -5.90
N LEU A 180 -12.35 13.31 -7.23
CA LEU A 180 -11.67 12.34 -8.09
C LEU A 180 -10.17 12.20 -7.77
N PHE A 181 -9.50 13.28 -7.35
CA PHE A 181 -8.10 13.21 -6.95
C PHE A 181 -7.90 12.34 -5.71
N GLY A 182 -8.72 12.57 -4.68
CA GLY A 182 -8.67 11.81 -3.42
C GLY A 182 -8.98 10.35 -3.66
N TYR A 183 -10.01 10.08 -4.46
CA TYR A 183 -10.40 8.73 -4.88
C TYR A 183 -9.26 7.99 -5.61
N LYS A 184 -8.69 8.58 -6.66
CA LYS A 184 -7.59 7.95 -7.41
C LYS A 184 -6.38 7.64 -6.51
N THR A 185 -6.11 8.54 -5.57
CA THR A 185 -5.03 8.40 -4.60
C THR A 185 -5.30 7.25 -3.63
N SER A 186 -6.52 7.16 -3.07
CA SER A 186 -6.89 6.11 -2.12
C SER A 186 -6.96 4.74 -2.79
N VAL A 187 -7.51 4.65 -4.01
CA VAL A 187 -7.55 3.42 -4.81
C VAL A 187 -6.14 2.83 -4.96
N LEU A 188 -5.18 3.64 -5.44
CA LEU A 188 -3.80 3.17 -5.63
C LEU A 188 -3.13 2.83 -4.30
N LEU A 189 -3.29 3.67 -3.28
CA LEU A 189 -2.70 3.46 -1.95
C LEU A 189 -3.20 2.18 -1.27
N VAL A 190 -4.51 1.92 -1.31
CA VAL A 190 -5.08 0.70 -0.74
C VAL A 190 -4.58 -0.52 -1.51
N THR A 191 -4.56 -0.43 -2.84
CA THR A 191 -4.09 -1.52 -3.70
C THR A 191 -2.65 -1.91 -3.38
N THR A 192 -1.74 -0.95 -3.29
CA THR A 192 -0.32 -1.19 -3.03
C THR A 192 -0.04 -1.65 -1.61
N MET A 193 -0.67 -1.05 -0.60
CA MET A 193 -0.45 -1.42 0.81
C MET A 193 -1.01 -2.81 1.11
N VAL A 194 -2.20 -3.14 0.59
CA VAL A 194 -2.83 -4.44 0.84
C VAL A 194 -2.13 -5.56 0.07
N SER A 195 -1.79 -5.37 -1.21
CA SER A 195 -0.99 -6.37 -1.94
C SER A 195 0.43 -6.51 -1.38
N GLY A 196 1.02 -5.43 -0.85
CA GLY A 196 2.32 -5.45 -0.17
C GLY A 196 2.33 -6.15 1.18
N SER A 197 1.17 -6.34 1.81
CA SER A 197 1.03 -6.91 3.16
C SER A 197 1.49 -8.36 3.29
N ILE A 198 1.74 -9.07 2.18
CA ILE A 198 2.35 -10.41 2.22
C ILE A 198 3.76 -10.39 2.83
N ARG A 199 4.43 -9.24 2.84
CA ARG A 199 5.68 -9.03 3.59
C ARG A 199 5.53 -9.17 5.10
N LEU A 200 4.29 -9.24 5.61
CA LEU A 200 3.98 -9.48 7.00
C LEU A 200 4.00 -10.97 7.39
N PHE A 201 3.98 -11.89 6.42
CA PHE A 201 3.93 -13.33 6.71
C PHE A 201 5.10 -13.86 7.55
N PRO A 202 6.32 -13.30 7.47
CA PRO A 202 7.39 -13.60 8.42
C PRO A 202 7.03 -13.45 9.90
N ILE A 203 5.95 -12.77 10.29
CA ILE A 203 5.46 -12.79 11.68
C ILE A 203 5.28 -14.23 12.16
N LEU A 204 4.80 -15.13 11.29
CA LEU A 204 4.67 -16.56 11.61
C LEU A 204 6.03 -17.24 11.78
N MET A 205 7.06 -16.78 11.05
CA MET A 205 8.45 -17.26 11.24
C MET A 205 9.04 -16.83 12.59
N PHE A 206 8.49 -15.79 13.24
CA PHE A 206 8.90 -15.45 14.61
C PHE A 206 8.32 -16.40 15.64
N ILE A 207 7.11 -16.93 15.39
CA ILE A 207 6.49 -17.96 16.24
C ILE A 207 7.21 -19.30 16.04
N TRP A 208 7.60 -19.61 14.79
CA TRP A 208 8.29 -20.85 14.47
C TRP A 208 9.58 -20.56 13.68
N PRO A 209 10.78 -20.77 14.27
CA PRO A 209 12.04 -20.45 13.61
C PRO A 209 12.27 -21.38 12.43
N TYR A 210 12.41 -20.81 11.23
CA TYR A 210 12.86 -21.53 10.05
C TYR A 210 14.35 -21.27 9.82
N ASP A 211 15.09 -22.31 9.45
CA ASP A 211 16.57 -22.30 9.44
C ASP A 211 17.21 -21.28 8.49
N ASN A 212 16.54 -20.90 7.39
CA ASN A 212 17.17 -20.11 6.31
C ASN A 212 16.54 -18.73 6.09
N ILE A 213 16.60 -17.84 7.10
CA ILE A 213 16.11 -16.45 7.04
C ILE A 213 16.73 -15.66 5.86
N SER A 214 17.96 -16.00 5.46
CA SER A 214 18.65 -15.36 4.33
C SER A 214 17.98 -15.63 2.98
N ILE A 215 17.36 -16.80 2.80
CA ILE A 215 16.67 -17.21 1.57
C ILE A 215 15.21 -16.74 1.59
N THR A 216 14.58 -16.67 2.76
CA THR A 216 13.16 -16.30 2.86
C THR A 216 12.91 -14.83 2.55
N LYS A 217 13.77 -13.90 3.00
CA LYS A 217 13.63 -12.46 2.73
C LYS A 217 13.57 -12.12 1.22
N PRO A 218 14.52 -12.52 0.37
CA PRO A 218 14.48 -12.21 -1.07
C PRO A 218 13.27 -12.87 -1.76
N LEU A 219 12.93 -14.10 -1.39
CA LEU A 219 11.79 -14.83 -1.94
C LEU A 219 10.46 -14.12 -1.62
N ILE A 220 10.26 -13.69 -0.37
CA ILE A 220 9.06 -12.96 0.05
C ILE A 220 8.96 -11.61 -0.65
N ASN A 221 10.09 -10.92 -0.86
CA ASN A 221 10.11 -9.68 -1.61
C ASN A 221 9.74 -9.87 -3.09
N LEU A 222 10.16 -10.99 -3.70
CA LEU A 222 9.78 -11.36 -5.06
C LEU A 222 8.28 -11.66 -5.15
N ILE A 223 7.73 -12.46 -4.22
CA ILE A 223 6.29 -12.73 -4.18
C ILE A 223 5.50 -11.43 -3.98
N ALA A 224 5.94 -10.56 -3.06
CA ALA A 224 5.31 -9.27 -2.84
C ALA A 224 5.35 -8.39 -4.09
N PHE A 225 6.45 -8.41 -4.86
CA PHE A 225 6.55 -7.69 -6.12
C PHE A 225 5.50 -8.19 -7.13
N ILE A 226 5.40 -9.50 -7.32
CA ILE A 226 4.40 -10.11 -8.22
C ILE A 226 2.98 -9.78 -7.77
N ASN A 227 2.69 -9.88 -6.46
CA ASN A 227 1.38 -9.58 -5.90
C ASN A 227 0.97 -8.12 -6.17
N ILE A 228 1.88 -7.17 -5.94
CA ILE A 228 1.63 -5.75 -6.22
C ILE A 228 1.40 -5.52 -7.72
N VAL A 229 2.19 -6.16 -8.61
CA VAL A 229 1.99 -6.03 -10.06
C VAL A 229 0.64 -6.56 -10.49
N GLU A 230 0.22 -7.74 -10.02
CA GLU A 230 -1.10 -8.30 -10.33
C GLU A 230 -2.24 -7.43 -9.81
N ALA A 231 -2.14 -6.96 -8.56
CA ALA A 231 -3.12 -6.07 -7.97
C ALA A 231 -3.22 -4.74 -8.76
N LEU A 232 -2.08 -4.15 -9.13
CA LEU A 232 -2.05 -2.95 -9.96
C LEU A 232 -2.59 -3.20 -11.36
N ARG A 233 -2.36 -4.38 -11.96
CA ARG A 233 -2.95 -4.74 -13.25
C ARG A 233 -4.47 -4.83 -13.17
N VAL A 234 -4.98 -5.46 -12.12
CA VAL A 234 -6.43 -5.58 -11.89
C VAL A 234 -7.10 -4.22 -11.77
N VAL A 235 -6.43 -3.28 -11.09
CA VAL A 235 -6.97 -1.94 -10.83
C VAL A 235 -6.77 -1.04 -12.04
N THR A 236 -5.54 -0.89 -12.52
CA THR A 236 -5.21 0.10 -13.54
C THR A 236 -5.50 -0.35 -14.97
N SER A 237 -5.61 -1.66 -15.21
CA SER A 237 -5.72 -2.27 -16.55
C SER A 237 -4.58 -1.90 -17.51
N LEU A 238 -3.44 -1.42 -17.00
CA LEU A 238 -2.23 -1.17 -17.77
C LEU A 238 -1.53 -2.49 -18.13
N GLY A 239 -0.65 -2.43 -19.13
CA GLY A 239 0.17 -3.56 -19.52
C GLY A 239 1.19 -3.96 -18.44
N TYR A 240 1.65 -5.20 -18.51
CA TYR A 240 2.58 -5.74 -17.52
C TYR A 240 3.93 -5.04 -17.52
N VAL A 241 4.44 -4.69 -18.70
CA VAL A 241 5.77 -4.09 -18.85
C VAL A 241 5.79 -2.72 -18.19
N GLU A 242 4.76 -1.91 -18.44
CA GLU A 242 4.59 -0.59 -17.86
C GLU A 242 4.52 -0.65 -16.33
N LEU A 243 3.76 -1.61 -15.80
CA LEU A 243 3.59 -1.80 -14.36
C LEU A 243 4.87 -2.29 -13.68
N ILE A 244 5.54 -3.30 -14.27
CA ILE A 244 6.81 -3.84 -13.76
C ILE A 244 7.87 -2.73 -13.72
N LEU A 245 8.03 -1.98 -14.81
CA LEU A 245 8.99 -0.89 -14.88
C LEU A 245 8.65 0.23 -13.89
N SER A 246 7.37 0.62 -13.79
CA SER A 246 6.93 1.66 -12.86
C SER A 246 7.19 1.27 -11.40
N LEU A 247 6.89 0.03 -11.02
CA LEU A 247 7.10 -0.47 -9.67
C LEU A 247 8.58 -0.63 -9.36
N ALA A 248 9.37 -1.19 -10.28
CA ALA A 248 10.82 -1.32 -10.12
C ALA A 248 11.48 0.05 -9.92
N PHE A 249 11.14 1.02 -10.76
CA PHE A 249 11.66 2.39 -10.65
C PHE A 249 11.23 3.05 -9.32
N SER A 250 9.98 2.86 -8.90
CA SER A 250 9.48 3.35 -7.61
C SER A 250 10.22 2.73 -6.42
N ILE A 251 10.57 1.45 -6.48
CA ILE A 251 11.36 0.76 -5.44
C ILE A 251 12.78 1.32 -5.36
N VAL A 252 13.41 1.61 -6.50
CA VAL A 252 14.75 2.24 -6.54
C VAL A 252 14.69 3.64 -5.93
N ILE A 253 13.73 4.48 -6.35
CA ILE A 253 13.52 5.82 -5.79
C ILE A 253 13.29 5.72 -4.28
N ARG A 254 12.41 4.82 -3.84
CA ARG A 254 12.13 4.58 -2.43
C ARG A 254 13.42 4.33 -1.66
N ASN A 255 14.23 3.35 -2.08
CA ASN A 255 15.42 2.95 -1.35
C ASN A 255 16.47 4.08 -1.28
N ILE A 256 16.65 4.86 -2.36
CA ILE A 256 17.63 5.96 -2.39
C ILE A 256 17.15 7.14 -1.54
N VAL A 257 15.90 7.57 -1.73
CA VAL A 257 15.35 8.76 -1.07
C VAL A 257 15.09 8.48 0.41
N SER A 258 14.57 7.30 0.77
CA SER A 258 14.32 6.94 2.18
C SER A 258 15.63 6.91 2.97
N LYS A 259 16.67 6.24 2.45
CA LYS A 259 17.99 6.23 3.10
C LYS A 259 18.57 7.63 3.23
N SER A 260 18.51 8.43 2.16
CA SER A 260 19.02 9.80 2.18
C SER A 260 18.31 10.67 3.23
N LEU A 261 16.98 10.57 3.32
CA LEU A 261 16.19 11.28 4.33
C LEU A 261 16.46 10.76 5.74
N LEU A 262 16.63 9.45 5.93
CA LEU A 262 16.91 8.88 7.25
C LEU A 262 18.28 9.32 7.78
N VAL A 263 19.33 9.30 6.96
CA VAL A 263 20.65 9.81 7.38
C VAL A 263 20.56 11.30 7.73
N LEU A 264 19.79 12.09 6.95
CA LEU A 264 19.57 13.50 7.25
C LEU A 264 18.81 13.70 8.58
N ILE A 265 17.75 12.93 8.83
CA ILE A 265 16.97 13.01 10.08
C ILE A 265 17.84 12.63 11.27
N VAL A 266 18.61 11.54 11.19
CA VAL A 266 19.46 11.09 12.30
C VAL A 266 20.58 12.12 12.56
N ARG A 267 21.13 12.76 11.53
CA ARG A 267 22.12 13.85 11.67
C ARG A 267 21.56 15.05 12.45
N LEU A 268 20.26 15.32 12.37
CA LEU A 268 19.67 16.43 13.13
C LEU A 268 19.65 16.16 14.65
N PHE A 269 19.77 14.90 15.08
CA PHE A 269 19.72 14.51 16.50
C PHE A 269 21.06 13.99 17.04
N LEU A 270 21.91 13.43 16.18
CA LEU A 270 23.18 12.81 16.55
C LEU A 270 24.33 13.41 15.74
N ASP A 271 25.43 13.71 16.44
CA ASP A 271 26.65 14.16 15.80
C ASP A 271 27.46 12.97 15.27
N PHE A 272 27.57 12.89 13.94
CA PHE A 272 28.43 11.92 13.24
C PHE A 272 28.85 12.47 11.87
N ASN A 273 29.87 11.84 11.28
CA ASN A 273 30.32 12.15 9.92
C ASN A 273 29.26 11.76 8.88
N PHE A 274 28.42 12.72 8.47
CA PHE A 274 27.35 12.48 7.51
C PHE A 274 27.83 11.81 6.22
N THR A 275 28.95 12.28 5.65
CA THR A 275 29.50 11.75 4.40
C THR A 275 29.91 10.28 4.51
N GLU A 276 30.48 9.90 5.64
CA GLU A 276 30.93 8.53 5.91
C GLU A 276 29.74 7.59 6.07
N VAL A 277 28.78 7.94 6.93
CA VAL A 277 27.58 7.13 7.16
C VAL A 277 26.73 7.06 5.88
N TYR A 278 26.58 8.15 5.15
CA TYR A 278 25.87 8.18 3.88
C TYR A 278 26.53 7.25 2.86
N TYR A 279 27.86 7.33 2.70
CA TYR A 279 28.58 6.47 1.77
C TYR A 279 28.45 4.99 2.15
N ASN A 280 28.58 4.66 3.44
CA ASN A 280 28.43 3.29 3.92
C ASN A 280 27.01 2.75 3.70
N GLU A 281 25.98 3.55 3.94
CA GLU A 281 24.59 3.17 3.69
C GLU A 281 24.29 2.95 2.19
N MET A 282 24.86 3.79 1.32
CA MET A 282 24.73 3.64 -0.13
C MET A 282 25.54 2.45 -0.65
N TYR A 283 26.73 2.20 -0.10
CA TYR A 283 27.55 1.02 -0.42
C TYR A 283 26.84 -0.28 0.00
N GLN A 284 26.20 -0.30 1.16
CA GLN A 284 25.41 -1.45 1.60
C GLN A 284 24.18 -1.69 0.71
N LEU A 285 23.53 -0.63 0.22
CA LEU A 285 22.44 -0.76 -0.74
C LEU A 285 22.97 -1.37 -2.05
N TYR A 286 24.11 -0.87 -2.54
CA TYR A 286 24.76 -1.40 -3.73
C TYR A 286 25.16 -2.88 -3.58
N SER A 287 25.74 -3.27 -2.45
CA SER A 287 26.13 -4.65 -2.19
C SER A 287 24.91 -5.58 -2.13
N GLN A 288 23.81 -5.14 -1.52
CA GLN A 288 22.55 -5.87 -1.54
C GLN A 288 22.05 -6.07 -2.97
N ILE A 289 22.00 -5.02 -3.79
CA ILE A 289 21.61 -5.13 -5.21
C ILE A 289 22.51 -6.13 -5.94
N GLN A 290 23.83 -6.09 -5.72
CA GLN A 290 24.76 -7.01 -6.37
C GLN A 290 24.53 -8.46 -5.95
N THR A 291 24.17 -8.72 -4.70
CA THR A 291 23.77 -10.06 -4.26
C THR A 291 22.48 -10.52 -4.95
N TYR A 292 21.47 -9.66 -5.10
CA TYR A 292 20.25 -10.01 -5.83
C TYR A 292 20.52 -10.34 -7.30
N ILE A 293 21.38 -9.56 -7.97
CA ILE A 293 21.74 -9.81 -9.38
C ILE A 293 22.45 -11.16 -9.54
N ARG A 294 23.23 -11.61 -8.55
CA ARG A 294 23.89 -12.93 -8.60
C ARG A 294 22.94 -14.10 -8.38
N TRP A 295 21.77 -13.86 -7.79
CA TRP A 295 20.75 -14.88 -7.53
C TRP A 295 19.79 -15.09 -8.70
N ILE A 296 19.68 -14.10 -9.60
CA ILE A 296 18.89 -14.16 -10.84
C ILE A 296 19.74 -14.79 -11.94
#